data_AF-A0A920SNZ4-F1
#
_entry.id   AF-A0A920SNZ4-F1
#
_cell.length_a   1.000
_cell.length_b   1.000
_cell.length_c   1.000
_cell.angle_alpha   90.00
_cell.angle_beta   90.00
_cell.angle_gamma   90.00
#
_symmetry.space_group_name_H-M   'P 1'
#
loop_
_entity.id
_entity.type
_entity.pdbx_description
1 polymer ?
#
loop_
_entity_poly.entity_id
_entity_poly.type
_entity_poly.pdbx_seq_one_letter_code
_entity_poly.pdbx_strand_id
1 'polypeptide(L)'
;MRLAFLFLFLSLCIPNQQGQAQINRQSRTPQIPPPTILEYKPQSTLVVPEHEVPRAKFPAVDFHGHPPALNSASTIQSVVTAMDELNLQVMVQARGSSGASLTRQIQAVRAAGMQDRFVFFTTVDLRSIGPGSGARIASQLEQDVTAGAVGIGEINKGFGLSTRKADGSRLQMDDPELDAVWQTAGRLGIPVFVHTGDPAEFFEPLDFENERWLEMATLSKPPF
;
A
#
# COMPACT_ATOMS: atom_id res chain seq x y z
N MET A 1 37.08 -10.07 47.27
CA MET A 1 36.20 -10.52 46.16
C MET A 1 35.30 -9.36 45.75
N ARG A 2 35.62 -8.68 44.64
CA ARG A 2 34.73 -7.68 44.01
C ARG A 2 34.31 -8.26 42.67
N LEU A 3 33.02 -8.56 42.51
CA LEU A 3 32.43 -9.03 41.26
C LEU A 3 32.12 -7.79 40.40
N ALA A 4 32.80 -7.65 39.27
CA ALA A 4 32.46 -6.65 38.26
C ALA A 4 31.40 -7.25 37.32
N PHE A 5 30.19 -6.70 37.30
CA PHE A 5 29.17 -7.00 36.31
C PHE A 5 29.47 -6.20 35.03
N LEU A 6 29.84 -6.90 33.97
CA LEU A 6 30.01 -6.34 32.63
C LEU A 6 28.63 -6.33 31.94
N PHE A 7 27.99 -5.18 31.83
CA PHE A 7 26.77 -5.02 31.03
C PHE A 7 27.16 -4.89 29.55
N LEU A 8 26.89 -5.93 28.77
CA LEU A 8 27.03 -5.93 27.32
C LEU A 8 25.76 -5.29 26.71
N PHE A 9 25.83 -4.03 26.27
CA PHE A 9 24.79 -3.41 25.46
C PHE A 9 24.88 -3.93 24.02
N LEU A 10 24.07 -4.94 23.70
CA LEU A 10 23.88 -5.38 22.32
C LEU A 10 22.88 -4.41 21.65
N SER A 11 23.40 -3.41 20.93
CA SER A 11 22.57 -2.52 20.12
C SER A 11 22.02 -3.31 18.93
N LEU A 12 20.75 -3.73 19.00
CA LEU A 12 20.04 -4.25 17.82
C LEU A 12 19.77 -3.08 16.88
N CYS A 13 20.61 -2.93 15.85
CA CYS A 13 20.26 -2.16 14.67
C CYS A 13 19.04 -2.83 14.02
N ILE A 14 17.85 -2.28 14.24
CA ILE A 14 16.66 -2.62 13.45
C ILE A 14 16.89 -1.96 12.09
N PRO A 15 17.05 -2.73 10.99
CA PRO A 15 17.15 -2.11 9.68
C PRO A 15 15.82 -1.41 9.38
N ASN A 16 15.90 -0.10 9.13
CA ASN A 16 14.83 0.70 8.55
C ASN A 16 14.27 -0.06 7.35
N GLN A 17 12.99 -0.43 7.43
CA GLN A 17 12.27 -1.02 6.31
C GLN A 17 12.00 0.11 5.30
N GLN A 18 13.03 0.49 4.56
CA GLN A 18 12.88 1.30 3.35
C GLN A 18 11.88 0.57 2.46
N GLY A 19 10.86 1.31 1.97
CA GLY A 19 9.86 0.77 1.07
C GLY A 19 10.54 -0.01 -0.05
N GLN A 20 10.10 -1.25 -0.26
CA GLN A 20 10.53 -2.10 -1.36
C GLN A 20 9.99 -1.53 -2.69
N ALA A 21 10.55 -0.40 -3.12
CA ALA A 21 10.41 0.15 -4.46
C ALA A 21 11.73 0.01 -5.25
N GLN A 22 12.70 -0.75 -4.75
CA GLN A 22 13.86 -1.18 -5.52
C GLN A 22 13.75 -2.67 -5.80
N ILE A 23 12.96 -3.00 -6.83
CA ILE A 23 13.12 -4.26 -7.54
C ILE A 23 14.59 -4.34 -7.96
N ASN A 24 15.24 -5.46 -7.67
CA ASN A 24 16.60 -5.77 -8.10
C ASN A 24 16.70 -5.49 -9.61
N ARG A 25 17.34 -4.37 -9.99
CA ARG A 25 17.54 -3.94 -11.39
C ARG A 25 18.55 -4.89 -12.03
N GLN A 26 18.17 -6.15 -12.25
CA GLN A 26 18.82 -6.95 -13.28
C GLN A 26 18.74 -6.14 -14.57
N SER A 27 19.86 -6.00 -15.28
CA SER A 27 19.96 -5.31 -16.56
C SER A 27 19.01 -5.97 -17.57
N ARG A 28 17.76 -5.51 -17.61
CA ARG A 28 16.76 -5.98 -18.56
C ARG A 28 17.07 -5.32 -19.90
N THR A 29 17.25 -6.14 -20.92
CA THR A 29 17.43 -5.66 -22.30
C THR A 29 16.06 -5.34 -22.88
N PRO A 30 15.90 -4.21 -23.60
CA PRO A 30 14.68 -3.92 -24.33
C PRO A 30 14.30 -5.06 -25.28
N GLN A 31 13.01 -5.39 -25.36
CA GLN A 31 12.49 -6.39 -26.30
C GLN A 31 12.27 -5.82 -27.71
N ILE A 32 12.25 -4.51 -27.81
CA ILE A 32 12.17 -3.75 -29.06
C ILE A 32 13.54 -3.10 -29.27
N PRO A 33 14.07 -3.02 -30.52
CA PRO A 33 15.35 -2.38 -30.78
C PRO A 33 15.41 -0.98 -30.16
N PRO A 34 16.46 -0.68 -29.35
CA PRO A 34 16.57 0.63 -28.75
C PRO A 34 16.79 1.71 -29.81
N PRO A 35 16.16 2.88 -29.68
CA PRO A 35 16.46 4.01 -30.54
C PRO A 35 17.92 4.42 -30.36
N THR A 36 18.53 4.92 -31.42
CA THR A 36 19.73 5.72 -31.29
C THR A 36 19.44 7.00 -30.51
N ILE A 37 20.49 7.65 -30.01
CA ILE A 37 20.36 8.94 -29.32
C ILE A 37 19.70 10.03 -30.20
N LEU A 38 19.74 9.88 -31.53
CA LEU A 38 19.14 10.83 -32.47
C LEU A 38 17.65 10.54 -32.74
N GLU A 39 17.22 9.30 -32.51
CA GLU A 39 15.84 8.84 -32.72
C GLU A 39 14.98 9.04 -31.47
N TYR A 40 15.57 8.96 -30.28
CA TYR A 40 14.85 9.16 -29.01
C TYR A 40 14.56 10.65 -28.76
N LYS A 41 13.31 11.06 -28.91
CA LYS A 41 12.85 12.44 -28.75
C LYS A 41 11.65 12.50 -27.80
N PRO A 42 11.82 12.09 -26.53
CA PRO A 42 10.70 12.02 -25.59
C PRO A 42 10.09 13.40 -25.38
N GLN A 43 8.76 13.47 -25.43
CA GLN A 43 8.02 14.66 -25.02
C GLN A 43 7.75 14.57 -23.52
N SER A 44 8.22 15.56 -22.77
CA SER A 44 7.94 15.65 -21.34
C SER A 44 6.43 15.83 -21.13
N THR A 45 5.80 14.91 -20.41
CA THR A 45 4.38 15.02 -20.05
C THR A 45 4.16 15.87 -18.80
N LEU A 46 5.24 16.21 -18.08
CA LEU A 46 5.20 17.10 -16.93
C LEU A 46 5.04 18.55 -17.36
N VAL A 47 3.80 19.03 -17.41
CA VAL A 47 3.47 20.43 -17.77
C VAL A 47 2.46 20.99 -16.79
N VAL A 48 2.90 21.62 -15.70
CA VAL A 48 1.98 22.30 -14.77
C VAL A 48 2.59 23.53 -14.07
N PRO A 49 1.85 24.64 -13.96
CA PRO A 49 2.07 25.65 -12.92
C PRO A 49 1.84 25.06 -11.52
N GLU A 50 2.66 25.47 -10.55
CA GLU A 50 2.52 25.04 -9.15
C GLU A 50 1.74 26.08 -8.34
N HIS A 51 0.80 25.59 -7.53
CA HIS A 51 0.00 26.41 -6.61
C HIS A 51 -0.07 25.72 -5.25
N GLU A 52 0.63 26.27 -4.25
CA GLU A 52 0.60 25.74 -2.89
C GLU A 52 -0.74 26.06 -2.22
N VAL A 53 -1.48 25.01 -1.85
CA VAL A 53 -2.72 25.10 -1.06
C VAL A 53 -2.50 24.33 0.24
N PRO A 54 -1.88 24.96 1.26
CA PRO A 54 -1.43 24.26 2.47
C PRO A 54 -2.57 23.80 3.38
N ARG A 55 -3.81 24.26 3.15
CA ARG A 55 -4.98 23.91 3.95
C ARG A 55 -6.22 23.80 3.06
N ALA A 56 -7.00 22.74 3.24
CA ALA A 56 -8.24 22.58 2.49
C ALA A 56 -9.26 23.67 2.86
N LYS A 57 -9.87 24.30 1.85
CA LYS A 57 -10.91 25.33 2.03
C LYS A 57 -12.13 24.79 2.77
N PHE A 58 -12.47 23.53 2.53
CA PHE A 58 -13.58 22.81 3.17
C PHE A 58 -13.04 21.64 4.00
N PRO A 59 -13.79 21.19 5.02
CA PRO A 59 -13.42 20.01 5.77
C PRO A 59 -13.24 18.81 4.83
N ALA A 60 -12.10 18.14 4.89
CA ALA A 60 -11.72 17.10 3.96
C ALA A 60 -11.57 15.73 4.64
N VAL A 61 -11.77 14.66 3.86
CA VAL A 61 -11.51 13.28 4.26
C VAL A 61 -10.29 12.80 3.49
N ASP A 62 -9.25 12.40 4.21
CA ASP A 62 -8.12 11.70 3.60
C ASP A 62 -8.48 10.22 3.46
N PHE A 63 -8.66 9.75 2.23
CA PHE A 63 -9.03 8.36 1.94
C PHE A 63 -7.80 7.42 1.85
N HIS A 64 -6.58 7.96 1.93
CA HIS A 64 -5.33 7.22 1.71
C HIS A 64 -4.21 7.64 2.67
N GLY A 65 -4.51 7.66 3.97
CA GLY A 65 -3.54 8.07 4.98
C GLY A 65 -2.57 6.95 5.37
N HIS A 66 -1.27 7.25 5.41
CA HIS A 66 -0.24 6.37 5.98
C HIS A 66 0.34 6.96 7.29
N PRO A 67 -0.46 7.13 8.36
CA PRO A 67 0.07 7.63 9.61
C PRO A 67 1.06 6.62 10.22
N PRO A 68 1.91 7.05 11.18
CA PRO A 68 2.61 6.12 12.06
C PRO A 68 1.62 5.14 12.74
N ALA A 69 2.14 4.06 13.33
CA ALA A 69 1.30 3.12 14.06
C ALA A 69 0.55 3.84 15.20
N LEU A 70 -0.78 3.80 15.18
CA LEU A 70 -1.65 4.52 16.12
C LEU A 70 -1.76 3.74 17.44
N ASN A 71 -0.66 3.58 18.15
CA ASN A 71 -0.56 2.70 19.32
C ASN A 71 -0.28 3.43 20.64
N SER A 72 -0.18 4.76 20.62
CA SER A 72 0.06 5.58 21.80
C SER A 72 -0.69 6.92 21.69
N ALA A 73 -1.09 7.48 22.83
CA ALA A 73 -1.82 8.74 22.87
C ALA A 73 -1.01 9.91 22.27
N SER A 74 0.31 9.95 22.49
CA SER A 74 1.17 10.99 21.93
C SER A 74 1.25 10.90 20.41
N THR A 75 1.40 9.69 19.85
CA THR A 75 1.39 9.50 18.39
C THR A 75 0.05 9.90 17.78
N ILE A 76 -1.06 9.47 18.37
CA ILE A 76 -2.41 9.81 17.90
C ILE A 76 -2.61 11.33 17.93
N GLN A 77 -2.22 12.00 19.02
CA GLN A 77 -2.33 13.44 19.14
C GLN A 77 -1.50 14.18 18.08
N SER A 78 -0.26 13.75 17.82
CA SER A 78 0.57 14.36 16.78
C SER A 78 -0.06 14.24 15.38
N VAL A 79 -0.67 13.09 15.07
CA VAL A 79 -1.38 12.90 13.79
C VAL A 79 -2.61 13.80 13.70
N VAL A 80 -3.41 13.88 14.78
CA VAL A 80 -4.59 14.76 14.83
C VAL A 80 -4.20 16.23 14.68
N THR A 81 -3.12 16.68 15.32
CA THR A 81 -2.62 18.05 15.16
C THR A 81 -2.29 18.35 13.69
N ALA A 82 -1.58 17.45 13.00
CA ALA A 82 -1.29 17.61 11.57
C ALA A 82 -2.57 17.59 10.72
N MET A 83 -3.54 16.74 11.06
CA MET A 83 -4.84 16.73 10.39
C MET A 83 -5.58 18.07 10.54
N ASP A 84 -5.56 18.67 11.73
CA ASP A 84 -6.22 19.95 12.01
C ASP A 84 -5.60 21.11 11.20
N GLU A 85 -4.26 21.14 11.08
CA GLU A 85 -3.52 22.11 10.27
C GLU A 85 -3.97 22.07 8.79
N LEU A 86 -4.27 20.87 8.28
CA LEU A 86 -4.68 20.63 6.90
C LEU A 86 -6.20 20.74 6.66
N ASN A 87 -7.00 20.90 7.72
CA ASN A 87 -8.47 20.79 7.70
C ASN A 87 -9.00 19.39 7.33
N LEU A 88 -8.26 18.35 7.72
CA LEU A 88 -8.65 16.96 7.59
C LEU A 88 -9.51 16.53 8.79
N GLN A 89 -10.77 16.22 8.54
CA GLN A 89 -11.71 15.78 9.58
C GLN A 89 -11.52 14.32 9.91
N VAL A 90 -11.41 13.49 8.87
CA VAL A 90 -11.34 12.04 8.99
C VAL A 90 -10.19 11.55 8.13
N MET A 91 -9.40 10.63 8.67
CA MET A 91 -8.40 9.88 7.92
C MET A 91 -8.81 8.41 7.86
N VAL A 92 -8.94 7.88 6.65
CA VAL A 92 -8.93 6.44 6.41
C VAL A 92 -7.48 5.99 6.50
N GLN A 93 -7.18 5.29 7.59
CA GLN A 93 -5.88 4.66 7.79
C GLN A 93 -5.76 3.52 6.78
N ALA A 94 -4.81 3.69 5.84
CA ALA A 94 -4.48 2.73 4.78
C ALA A 94 -3.13 2.06 5.01
N ARG A 95 -2.43 2.38 6.12
CA ARG A 95 -1.22 1.67 6.53
C ARG A 95 -1.57 0.24 6.93
N GLY A 96 -0.94 -0.72 6.27
CA GLY A 96 -1.40 -2.10 6.40
C GLY A 96 -1.34 -2.67 7.83
N SER A 97 -2.49 -3.16 8.31
CA SER A 97 -2.62 -3.87 9.58
C SER A 97 -3.85 -4.78 9.60
N SER A 98 -3.80 -5.85 10.39
CA SER A 98 -4.90 -6.81 10.57
C SER A 98 -4.78 -7.49 11.95
N GLY A 99 -5.81 -8.23 12.34
CA GLY A 99 -5.86 -9.00 13.57
C GLY A 99 -5.49 -8.18 14.81
N ALA A 100 -4.66 -8.77 15.68
CA ALA A 100 -4.32 -8.16 16.96
C ALA A 100 -3.66 -6.77 16.84
N SER A 101 -2.92 -6.50 15.76
CA SER A 101 -2.31 -5.18 15.55
C SER A 101 -3.33 -4.11 15.21
N LEU A 102 -4.29 -4.44 14.33
CA LEU A 102 -5.42 -3.57 13.99
C LEU A 102 -6.28 -3.31 15.24
N THR A 103 -6.68 -4.36 15.95
CA THR A 103 -7.51 -4.25 17.17
C THR A 103 -6.85 -3.33 18.21
N ARG A 104 -5.54 -3.45 18.44
CA ARG A 104 -4.82 -2.56 19.36
C ARG A 104 -4.85 -1.10 18.93
N GLN A 105 -4.71 -0.81 17.64
CA GLN A 105 -4.75 0.56 17.14
C GLN A 105 -6.14 1.17 17.26
N ILE A 106 -7.19 0.42 16.91
CA ILE A 106 -8.58 0.86 17.09
C ILE A 106 -8.85 1.16 18.58
N GLN A 107 -8.41 0.27 19.47
CA GLN A 107 -8.57 0.47 20.92
C GLN A 107 -7.79 1.69 21.43
N ALA A 108 -6.56 1.91 20.96
CA ALA A 108 -5.75 3.07 21.35
C ALA A 108 -6.40 4.38 20.90
N VAL A 109 -6.93 4.45 19.67
CA VAL A 109 -7.68 5.62 19.17
C VAL A 109 -8.94 5.87 19.98
N ARG A 110 -9.71 4.83 20.31
CA ARG A 110 -10.89 4.95 21.19
C ARG A 110 -10.50 5.41 22.60
N ALA A 111 -9.43 4.87 23.17
CA ALA A 111 -8.94 5.25 24.49
C ALA A 111 -8.43 6.71 24.53
N ALA A 112 -7.93 7.22 23.40
CA ALA A 112 -7.57 8.63 23.24
C ALA A 112 -8.77 9.55 22.98
N GLY A 113 -9.99 9.02 22.84
CA GLY A 113 -11.20 9.79 22.53
C GLY A 113 -11.23 10.34 21.10
N MET A 114 -10.49 9.72 20.17
CA MET A 114 -10.31 10.20 18.80
C MET A 114 -10.97 9.28 17.75
N GLN A 115 -11.95 8.45 18.15
CA GLN A 115 -12.59 7.48 17.27
C GLN A 115 -13.30 8.10 16.05
N ASP A 116 -13.72 9.36 16.14
CA ASP A 116 -14.40 10.06 15.04
C ASP A 116 -13.40 10.67 14.03
N ARG A 117 -12.09 10.62 14.33
CA ARG A 117 -11.02 11.16 13.46
C ARG A 117 -10.40 10.10 12.56
N PHE A 118 -10.59 8.81 12.87
CA PHE A 118 -9.95 7.72 12.13
C PHE A 118 -10.95 6.66 11.70
N VAL A 119 -10.83 6.26 10.44
CA VAL A 119 -11.49 5.10 9.87
C VAL A 119 -10.43 4.05 9.59
N PHE A 120 -10.68 2.78 9.91
CA PHE A 120 -9.69 1.72 9.74
C PHE A 120 -10.10 0.76 8.62
N PHE A 121 -9.21 0.57 7.66
CA PHE A 121 -9.27 -0.55 6.73
C PHE A 121 -8.33 -1.65 7.21
N THR A 122 -8.75 -2.91 7.04
CA THR A 122 -7.89 -4.06 7.30
C THR A 122 -7.12 -4.47 6.05
N THR A 123 -5.93 -5.02 6.23
CA THR A 123 -5.12 -5.57 5.15
C THR A 123 -5.26 -7.08 5.06
N VAL A 124 -5.42 -7.56 3.83
CA VAL A 124 -5.36 -8.98 3.49
C VAL A 124 -3.96 -9.34 3.01
N ASP A 125 -3.37 -10.42 3.54
CA ASP A 125 -2.08 -10.91 3.08
C ASP A 125 -2.26 -11.78 1.83
N LEU A 126 -1.93 -11.21 0.67
CA LEU A 126 -2.07 -11.87 -0.63
C LEU A 126 -0.78 -12.57 -1.09
N ARG A 127 0.22 -12.72 -0.22
CA ARG A 127 1.46 -13.42 -0.56
C ARG A 127 1.26 -14.91 -0.40
N SER A 128 1.87 -15.69 -1.30
CA SER A 128 1.88 -17.15 -1.22
C SER A 128 0.47 -17.76 -1.14
N ILE A 129 -0.49 -17.19 -1.89
CA ILE A 129 -1.85 -17.74 -2.00
C ILE A 129 -1.80 -19.15 -2.59
N GLY A 130 -2.60 -20.04 -2.01
CA GLY A 130 -2.71 -21.46 -2.34
C GLY A 130 -3.93 -22.06 -1.62
N PRO A 131 -4.16 -23.38 -1.74
CA PRO A 131 -5.38 -24.01 -1.24
C PRO A 131 -5.67 -23.69 0.24
N GLY A 132 -6.85 -23.14 0.51
CA GLY A 132 -7.33 -22.79 1.86
C GLY A 132 -6.87 -21.42 2.37
N SER A 133 -6.10 -20.66 1.59
CA SER A 133 -5.75 -19.28 1.91
C SER A 133 -6.96 -18.35 1.93
N GLY A 134 -7.87 -18.49 0.98
CA GLY A 134 -9.09 -17.68 0.87
C GLY A 134 -9.97 -17.76 2.11
N ALA A 135 -10.27 -18.99 2.54
CA ALA A 135 -11.08 -19.24 3.73
C ALA A 135 -10.43 -18.66 5.00
N ARG A 136 -9.10 -18.78 5.14
CA ARG A 136 -8.36 -18.20 6.27
C ARG A 136 -8.40 -16.67 6.26
N ILE A 137 -8.19 -16.05 5.09
CA ILE A 137 -8.24 -14.59 4.94
C ILE A 137 -9.66 -14.08 5.21
N ALA A 138 -10.68 -14.75 4.67
CA ALA A 138 -12.08 -14.42 4.91
C ALA A 138 -12.44 -14.50 6.41
N SER A 139 -11.97 -15.52 7.12
CA SER A 139 -12.18 -15.62 8.57
C SER A 139 -11.49 -14.49 9.34
N GLN A 140 -10.26 -14.12 8.99
CA GLN A 140 -9.58 -12.98 9.62
C GLN A 140 -10.31 -11.66 9.32
N LEU A 141 -10.81 -11.49 8.09
CA LEU A 141 -11.58 -10.32 7.69
C LEU A 141 -12.83 -10.12 8.55
N GLU A 142 -13.59 -11.19 8.82
CA GLU A 142 -14.74 -11.11 9.72
C GLU A 142 -14.37 -10.66 11.14
N GLN A 143 -13.24 -11.16 11.66
CA GLN A 143 -12.73 -10.77 12.97
C GLN A 143 -12.30 -9.29 13.00
N ASP A 144 -11.66 -8.83 11.93
CA ASP A 144 -11.20 -7.45 11.81
C ASP A 144 -12.36 -6.46 11.68
N VAL A 145 -13.40 -6.83 10.93
CA VAL A 145 -14.65 -6.04 10.84
C VAL A 145 -15.35 -6.01 12.19
N THR A 146 -15.40 -7.15 12.89
CA THR A 146 -15.93 -7.21 14.27
C THR A 146 -15.15 -6.31 15.24
N ALA A 147 -13.83 -6.19 15.06
CA ALA A 147 -13.00 -5.28 15.85
C ALA A 147 -13.24 -3.79 15.53
N GLY A 148 -13.75 -3.50 14.33
CA GLY A 148 -14.15 -2.16 13.90
C GLY A 148 -13.52 -1.68 12.60
N ALA A 149 -12.85 -2.55 11.82
CA ALA A 149 -12.53 -2.19 10.44
C ALA A 149 -13.81 -2.07 9.60
N VAL A 150 -13.79 -1.15 8.64
CA VAL A 150 -14.95 -0.87 7.78
C VAL A 150 -14.63 -1.02 6.29
N GLY A 151 -13.53 -1.67 5.95
CA GLY A 151 -13.08 -1.86 4.57
C GLY A 151 -11.85 -2.73 4.50
N ILE A 152 -11.55 -3.21 3.29
CA ILE A 152 -10.26 -3.83 2.95
C ILE A 152 -9.40 -2.77 2.28
N GLY A 153 -8.18 -2.58 2.77
CA GLY A 153 -7.21 -1.70 2.12
C GLY A 153 -6.02 -1.37 3.00
N GLU A 154 -4.94 -0.85 2.43
CA GLU A 154 -4.66 -0.79 1.00
C GLU A 154 -4.35 -2.19 0.43
N ILE A 155 -5.02 -2.63 -0.66
CA ILE A 155 -4.47 -3.72 -1.48
C ILE A 155 -3.39 -3.11 -2.37
N ASN A 156 -2.15 -3.53 -2.14
CA ASN A 156 -0.97 -2.95 -2.76
C ASN A 156 -0.93 -3.14 -4.29
N LYS A 157 -0.28 -2.19 -4.98
CA LYS A 157 -0.01 -2.15 -6.43
C LYS A 157 0.57 -3.45 -7.02
N GLY A 158 1.25 -4.27 -6.22
CA GLY A 158 1.73 -5.57 -6.67
C GLY A 158 0.61 -6.58 -6.99
N PHE A 159 -0.60 -6.39 -6.47
CA PHE A 159 -1.75 -7.27 -6.70
C PHE A 159 -2.13 -7.28 -8.19
N GLY A 160 -2.19 -8.48 -8.78
CA GLY A 160 -2.41 -8.61 -10.20
C GLY A 160 -1.20 -8.17 -11.06
N LEU A 161 -0.04 -7.78 -10.52
CA LEU A 161 1.13 -7.41 -11.31
C LEU A 161 2.35 -8.29 -11.00
N SER A 162 2.76 -8.32 -9.74
CA SER A 162 4.00 -8.98 -9.30
C SER A 162 3.81 -9.93 -8.11
N THR A 163 2.69 -9.84 -7.39
CA THR A 163 2.35 -10.74 -6.29
C THR A 163 2.28 -12.19 -6.81
N ARG A 164 2.92 -13.10 -6.08
CA ARG A 164 3.01 -14.51 -6.46
C ARG A 164 2.25 -15.41 -5.49
N LYS A 165 1.69 -16.48 -6.05
CA LYS A 165 1.11 -17.63 -5.35
C LYS A 165 2.21 -18.49 -4.73
N ALA A 166 1.80 -19.44 -3.89
CA ALA A 166 2.72 -20.37 -3.24
C ALA A 166 3.53 -21.21 -4.24
N ASP A 167 2.95 -21.51 -5.40
CA ASP A 167 3.60 -22.23 -6.50
C ASP A 167 4.54 -21.36 -7.36
N GLY A 168 4.68 -20.07 -7.03
CA GLY A 168 5.52 -19.12 -7.74
C GLY A 168 4.86 -18.50 -8.98
N SER A 169 3.67 -18.93 -9.37
CA SER A 169 2.89 -18.27 -10.43
C SER A 169 2.39 -16.88 -9.98
N ARG A 170 2.07 -16.00 -10.93
CA ARG A 170 1.51 -14.68 -10.61
C ARG A 170 0.07 -14.84 -10.13
N LEU A 171 -0.26 -14.21 -9.01
CA LEU A 171 -1.63 -14.15 -8.50
C LEU A 171 -2.48 -13.27 -9.40
N GLN A 172 -3.52 -13.87 -10.00
CA GLN A 172 -4.52 -13.14 -10.79
C GLN A 172 -5.54 -12.46 -9.86
N MET A 173 -6.18 -11.39 -10.34
CA MET A 173 -7.14 -10.64 -9.51
C MET A 173 -8.42 -11.44 -9.25
N ASP A 174 -8.80 -12.27 -10.21
CA ASP A 174 -9.94 -13.20 -10.23
C ASP A 174 -9.54 -14.64 -9.88
N ASP A 175 -8.42 -14.84 -9.17
CA ASP A 175 -8.03 -16.18 -8.72
C ASP A 175 -9.14 -16.78 -7.83
N PRO A 176 -9.63 -18.01 -8.11
CA PRO A 176 -10.74 -18.61 -7.37
C PRO A 176 -10.50 -18.76 -5.86
N GLU A 177 -9.24 -18.83 -5.43
CA GLU A 177 -8.91 -18.85 -4.01
C GLU A 177 -9.29 -17.54 -3.31
N LEU A 178 -9.45 -16.43 -4.03
CA LEU A 178 -9.85 -15.14 -3.47
C LEU A 178 -11.37 -14.93 -3.44
N ASP A 179 -12.17 -15.78 -4.11
CA ASP A 179 -13.63 -15.65 -4.16
C ASP A 179 -14.24 -15.57 -2.75
N ALA A 180 -13.78 -16.41 -1.83
CA ALA A 180 -14.25 -16.40 -0.45
C ALA A 180 -14.01 -15.06 0.27
N VAL A 181 -12.92 -14.36 -0.07
CA VAL A 181 -12.57 -13.05 0.49
C VAL A 181 -13.52 -11.99 -0.05
N TRP A 182 -13.74 -11.96 -1.37
CA TRP A 182 -14.61 -10.98 -2.03
C TRP A 182 -16.08 -11.17 -1.69
N GLN A 183 -16.54 -12.43 -1.64
CA GLN A 183 -17.90 -12.76 -1.19
C GLN A 183 -18.11 -12.37 0.27
N THR A 184 -17.11 -12.54 1.13
CA THR A 184 -17.17 -12.10 2.53
C THR A 184 -17.23 -10.58 2.62
N ALA A 185 -16.41 -9.84 1.87
CA ALA A 185 -16.48 -8.38 1.81
C ALA A 185 -17.87 -7.89 1.36
N GLY A 186 -18.42 -8.50 0.30
CA GLY A 186 -19.77 -8.21 -0.20
C GLY A 186 -20.87 -8.51 0.82
N ARG A 187 -20.80 -9.65 1.51
CA ARG A 187 -21.74 -10.02 2.57
C ARG A 187 -21.67 -9.08 3.78
N LEU A 188 -20.46 -8.64 4.15
CA LEU A 188 -20.24 -7.70 5.24
C LEU A 188 -20.58 -6.25 4.84
N GLY A 189 -20.81 -5.98 3.56
CA GLY A 189 -21.17 -4.66 3.04
C GLY A 189 -20.03 -3.64 3.13
N ILE A 190 -18.78 -4.10 3.05
CA ILE A 190 -17.59 -3.25 3.18
C ILE A 190 -16.92 -3.00 1.82
N PRO A 191 -16.36 -1.80 1.58
CA PRO A 191 -15.58 -1.50 0.39
C PRO A 191 -14.25 -2.27 0.34
N VAL A 192 -13.77 -2.51 -0.88
CA VAL A 192 -12.43 -3.03 -1.17
C VAL A 192 -11.66 -1.96 -1.93
N PHE A 193 -10.58 -1.47 -1.34
CA PHE A 193 -9.72 -0.45 -1.93
C PHE A 193 -8.46 -1.08 -2.53
N VAL A 194 -8.43 -1.15 -3.86
CA VAL A 194 -7.29 -1.62 -4.65
C VAL A 194 -6.49 -0.41 -5.13
N HIS A 195 -5.27 -0.28 -4.62
CA HIS A 195 -4.35 0.77 -5.06
C HIS A 195 -3.61 0.28 -6.28
N THR A 196 -4.08 0.72 -7.45
CA THR A 196 -3.38 0.59 -8.72
C THR A 196 -3.01 1.98 -9.24
N GLY A 197 -2.01 2.04 -10.11
CA GLY A 197 -1.59 3.27 -10.76
C GLY A 197 -0.52 2.97 -11.78
N ASP A 198 -0.78 3.34 -13.02
CA ASP A 198 0.15 3.26 -14.14
C ASP A 198 0.33 4.68 -14.71
N PRO A 199 1.56 5.10 -15.06
CA PRO A 199 1.78 6.35 -15.79
C PRO A 199 0.90 6.40 -17.05
N ALA A 200 0.39 7.57 -17.41
CA ALA A 200 -0.48 7.72 -18.58
C ALA A 200 0.21 7.23 -19.87
N GLU A 201 1.53 7.41 -19.94
CA GLU A 201 2.38 7.00 -21.04
C GLU A 201 2.38 5.48 -21.28
N PHE A 202 1.97 4.67 -20.29
CA PHE A 202 1.82 3.22 -20.49
C PHE A 202 0.67 2.85 -21.43
N PHE A 203 -0.24 3.79 -21.70
CA PHE A 203 -1.39 3.60 -22.59
C PHE A 203 -1.24 4.32 -23.94
N GLU A 204 -0.17 5.10 -24.11
CA GLU A 204 0.18 5.73 -25.38
C GLU A 204 0.96 4.77 -26.27
N PRO A 205 1.06 5.03 -27.59
CA PRO A 205 1.93 4.27 -28.46
C PRO A 205 3.36 4.16 -27.88
N LEU A 206 3.92 2.95 -27.95
CA LEU A 206 5.31 2.71 -27.56
C LEU A 206 6.25 3.15 -28.70
N ASP A 207 6.31 4.45 -28.93
CA ASP A 207 7.21 5.09 -29.90
C ASP A 207 8.34 5.86 -29.19
N PHE A 208 9.19 6.52 -29.97
CA PHE A 208 10.36 7.23 -29.46
C PHE A 208 10.05 8.64 -28.94
N GLU A 209 8.78 9.07 -28.98
CA GLU A 209 8.29 10.29 -28.34
C GLU A 209 7.71 10.01 -26.94
N ASN A 210 7.44 8.74 -26.63
CA ASN A 210 7.02 8.29 -25.30
C ASN A 210 8.19 8.34 -24.28
N GLU A 211 8.09 9.21 -23.28
CA GLU A 211 9.12 9.37 -22.23
C GLU A 211 9.33 8.13 -21.33
N ARG A 212 8.41 7.16 -21.36
CA ARG A 212 8.49 5.88 -20.66
C ARG A 212 8.92 4.71 -21.55
N TRP A 213 9.37 4.97 -22.79
CA TRP A 213 9.74 3.95 -23.76
C TRP A 213 10.66 2.85 -23.19
N LEU A 214 11.75 3.24 -22.50
CA LEU A 214 12.73 2.28 -21.97
C LEU A 214 12.12 1.39 -20.87
N GLU A 215 11.28 1.96 -20.02
CA GLU A 215 10.60 1.24 -18.94
C GLU A 215 9.64 0.20 -19.54
N MET A 216 8.84 0.58 -20.52
CA MET A 216 7.90 -0.32 -21.20
C MET A 216 8.61 -1.38 -22.04
N ALA A 217 9.64 -1.01 -22.80
CA ALA A 217 10.38 -1.94 -23.67
C ALA A 217 11.15 -3.01 -22.87
N THR A 218 11.45 -2.76 -21.59
CA THR A 218 12.12 -3.73 -20.70
C THR A 218 11.14 -4.55 -19.84
N LEU A 219 9.87 -4.12 -19.75
CA LEU A 219 8.81 -4.76 -18.94
C LEU A 219 7.81 -5.57 -19.76
N SER A 220 7.65 -5.27 -21.06
CA SER A 220 6.80 -6.05 -21.94
C SER A 220 7.16 -7.53 -21.80
N LYS A 221 6.16 -8.41 -21.70
CA LYS A 221 6.36 -9.84 -21.98
C LYS A 221 5.95 -10.05 -23.44
N PRO A 222 6.44 -11.09 -24.13
CA PRO A 222 5.88 -11.46 -25.42
C PRO A 222 4.35 -11.62 -25.29
N PRO A 223 3.58 -11.26 -26.33
CA PRO A 223 2.14 -11.43 -26.32
C PRO A 223 1.79 -12.89 -26.04
N PHE A 224 0.68 -13.08 -25.32
CA PHE A 224 0.11 -14.35 -24.84
C PHE A 224 0.38 -15.58 -25.70
#